data_AF-C0D2D8-F1
#
_entry.id   AF-C0D2D8-F1
#
_cell.length_a   1.000
_cell.length_b   1.000
_cell.length_c   1.000
_cell.angle_alpha   90.00
_cell.angle_beta   90.00
_cell.angle_gamma   90.00
#
_symmetry.space_group_name_H-M   'P 1'
#
loop_
_entity.id
_entity.type
_entity.pdbx_description
1 polymer ?
#
loop_
_entity_poly.entity_id
_entity_poly.type
_entity_poly.pdbx_seq_one_letter_code
_entity_poly.pdbx_strand_id
1 'polypeptide(L)'
;MKYENYRLPGGKTLSEATFEDIRWQYGVFRCNSTGAGRDKKYTPWRAVKTKLGEIEECDWCKLVEAVIERENEVPLLNALIQWCNEHNYVSASVSEMRKEALQLHASRIFDNPQWIGFIPFNAKYRPEILNTANIVFVRMACCPEAGAVTQEQIDRACSGQISCPHCGRWNSFTILERGSVPGTYPFDSEHTSVEHMEHMTKKEADTNDADSPWEEDDEL
;
A
#
# COMPACT_ATOMS: atom_id res chain seq x y z
N MET A 1 12.30 17.55 15.67
CA MET A 1 13.41 18.25 14.97
C MET A 1 12.89 18.68 13.62
N LYS A 2 12.96 19.96 13.27
CA LYS A 2 12.47 20.45 11.97
C LYS A 2 13.48 20.07 10.89
N TYR A 3 13.12 19.13 10.03
CA TYR A 3 13.92 18.64 8.90
C TYR A 3 14.05 19.65 7.75
N GLU A 4 13.55 20.88 7.92
CA GLU A 4 13.53 21.95 6.92
C GLU A 4 14.92 22.25 6.32
N ASN A 5 16.01 21.97 7.02
CA ASN A 5 17.38 22.22 6.56
C ASN A 5 18.23 20.96 6.30
N TYR A 6 17.66 19.75 6.40
CA TYR A 6 18.42 18.53 6.14
C TYR A 6 18.52 18.30 4.63
N ARG A 7 19.73 18.45 4.06
CA ARG A 7 19.99 18.10 2.66
C ARG A 7 20.13 16.59 2.55
N LEU A 8 19.24 15.98 1.79
CA LEU A 8 19.34 14.56 1.48
C LEU A 8 20.54 14.30 0.57
N PRO A 9 21.10 13.09 0.58
CA PRO A 9 22.01 12.65 -0.46
C PRO A 9 21.41 12.95 -1.85
N GLY A 10 22.21 13.46 -2.78
CA GLY A 10 21.71 13.93 -4.08
C GLY A 10 21.17 15.36 -4.10
N GLY A 11 21.23 16.11 -3.00
CA GLY A 11 20.97 17.55 -2.96
C GLY A 11 19.50 17.96 -2.90
N LYS A 12 18.57 17.00 -2.88
CA LYS A 12 17.13 17.27 -2.68
C LYS A 12 16.82 17.67 -1.25
N THR A 13 15.76 18.46 -1.09
CA THR A 13 15.18 18.77 0.22
C THR A 13 14.09 17.76 0.59
N LEU A 14 13.69 17.74 1.87
CA LEU A 14 12.59 16.91 2.32
C LEU A 14 11.29 17.19 1.55
N SER A 15 11.02 18.44 1.17
CA SER A 15 9.80 18.80 0.43
C SER A 15 9.75 18.25 -0.99
N GLU A 16 10.90 17.93 -1.58
CA GLU A 16 11.02 17.42 -2.95
C GLU A 16 11.11 15.88 -3.01
N ALA A 17 11.34 15.23 -1.87
CA ALA A 17 11.51 13.79 -1.81
C ALA A 17 10.18 13.07 -2.08
N THR A 18 10.18 12.15 -3.04
CA THR A 18 9.05 11.25 -3.33
C THR A 18 9.27 9.87 -2.73
N PHE A 19 8.20 9.07 -2.60
CA PHE A 19 8.33 7.67 -2.16
C PHE A 19 9.24 6.84 -3.07
N GLU A 20 9.23 7.10 -4.37
CA GLU A 20 10.07 6.42 -5.34
C GLU A 20 11.56 6.80 -5.21
N ASP A 21 11.86 8.03 -4.78
CA ASP A 21 13.22 8.47 -4.49
C ASP A 21 13.81 7.75 -3.26
N ILE A 22 12.98 7.60 -2.21
CA ILE A 22 13.38 7.04 -0.92
C ILE A 22 13.14 5.53 -0.80
N ARG A 23 12.59 4.89 -1.84
CA ARG A 23 12.30 3.46 -1.86
C ARG A 23 13.53 2.63 -1.49
N TRP A 24 13.36 1.72 -0.53
CA TRP A 24 14.40 0.80 -0.11
C TRP A 24 14.73 -0.18 -1.26
N GLN A 25 15.94 -0.11 -1.81
CA GLN A 25 16.40 -1.04 -2.84
C GLN A 25 17.07 -2.26 -2.21
N TYR A 26 18.09 -2.02 -1.38
CA TYR A 26 18.79 -3.04 -0.61
C TYR A 26 19.50 -2.43 0.60
N GLY A 27 19.74 -3.27 1.61
CA GLY A 27 20.52 -2.88 2.78
C GLY A 27 22.02 -2.86 2.48
N VAL A 28 22.73 -1.88 3.04
CA VAL A 28 24.18 -1.75 3.00
C VAL A 28 24.71 -1.92 4.42
N PHE A 29 25.68 -2.82 4.58
CA PHE A 29 26.34 -3.04 5.85
C PHE A 29 27.84 -2.81 5.69
N ARG A 30 28.40 -1.95 6.53
CA ARG A 30 29.85 -1.74 6.63
C ARG A 30 30.26 -1.97 8.07
N CYS A 31 31.33 -2.73 8.28
CA CYS A 31 31.87 -2.97 9.61
C CYS A 31 33.24 -2.35 9.69
N ASN A 32 33.34 -1.21 10.37
CA ASN A 32 34.62 -0.61 10.66
C ASN A 32 35.18 -1.27 11.92
N SER A 33 36.48 -1.54 11.92
CA SER A 33 37.15 -2.01 13.13
C SER A 33 38.33 -1.13 13.47
N THR A 34 38.45 -0.77 14.74
CA THR A 34 39.57 0.00 15.28
C THR A 34 40.25 -0.77 16.40
N GLY A 35 41.56 -0.57 16.58
CA GLY A 35 42.36 -1.32 17.55
C GLY A 35 42.82 -2.70 17.04
N ALA A 36 43.47 -3.47 17.92
CA ALA A 36 44.02 -4.80 17.62
C ALA A 36 43.88 -5.75 18.82
N GLY A 37 43.91 -7.06 18.56
CA GLY A 37 43.84 -8.09 19.62
C GLY A 37 42.56 -8.00 20.46
N ARG A 38 42.71 -7.97 21.79
CA ARG A 38 41.59 -7.88 22.74
C ARG A 38 40.88 -6.53 22.74
N ASP A 39 41.55 -5.48 22.25
CA ASP A 39 41.01 -4.11 22.20
C ASP A 39 40.34 -3.78 20.86
N LYS A 40 40.18 -4.79 19.98
CA LYS A 40 39.52 -4.60 18.69
C LYS A 40 38.04 -4.28 18.90
N LYS A 41 37.64 -3.08 18.52
CA LYS A 41 36.26 -2.60 18.56
C LYS A 41 35.66 -2.66 17.17
N TYR A 42 34.41 -3.07 17.07
CA TYR A 42 33.64 -3.08 15.83
C TYR A 42 32.56 -2.02 15.90
N THR A 43 32.52 -1.14 14.90
CA THR A 43 31.47 -0.13 14.72
C THR A 43 30.70 -0.48 13.45
N PRO A 44 29.58 -1.21 13.56
CA PRO A 44 28.74 -1.49 12.41
C PRO A 44 28.02 -0.22 11.97
N TRP A 45 27.98 0.00 10.67
CA TRP A 45 27.20 1.03 10.01
C TRP A 45 26.19 0.35 9.09
N ARG A 46 24.91 0.64 9.32
CA ARG A 46 23.78 0.09 8.57
C ARG A 46 23.10 1.20 7.81
N ALA A 47 22.98 1.03 6.52
CA ALA A 47 22.37 2.00 5.63
C ALA A 47 21.44 1.33 4.62
N VAL A 48 20.67 2.16 3.95
CA VAL A 48 19.73 1.80 2.91
C VAL A 48 20.20 2.43 1.62
N LYS A 49 20.33 1.62 0.57
CA LYS A 49 20.49 2.17 -0.77
C LYS A 49 19.12 2.61 -1.29
N THR A 50 19.03 3.88 -1.68
CA THR A 50 17.89 4.49 -2.37
C THR A 50 18.37 5.15 -3.66
N LYS A 51 17.47 5.78 -4.44
CA LYS A 51 17.87 6.56 -5.62
C LYS A 51 18.67 7.81 -5.26
N LEU A 52 18.45 8.35 -4.07
CA LEU A 52 19.13 9.52 -3.54
C LEU A 52 20.57 9.23 -3.10
N GLY A 53 20.84 7.98 -2.69
CA GLY A 53 22.16 7.58 -2.22
C GLY A 53 22.08 6.51 -1.15
N GLU A 54 23.15 6.40 -0.35
CA GLU A 54 23.12 5.60 0.88
C GLU A 54 22.67 6.51 2.02
N ILE A 55 21.62 6.12 2.73
CA ILE A 55 21.07 6.83 3.89
C ILE A 55 21.16 5.89 5.09
N GLU A 56 21.67 6.35 6.23
CA GLU A 56 21.72 5.53 7.44
C GLU A 56 20.31 5.05 7.84
N GLU A 57 20.18 3.79 8.27
CA GLU A 57 18.87 3.15 8.48
C GLU A 57 17.95 3.94 9.43
N CYS A 58 18.51 4.46 10.53
CA CYS A 58 17.78 5.28 11.48
C CYS A 58 17.27 6.60 10.87
N ASP A 59 18.05 7.22 9.99
CA ASP A 59 17.67 8.48 9.34
C ASP A 59 16.71 8.23 8.17
N TRP A 60 16.84 7.09 7.50
CA TRP A 60 15.89 6.64 6.49
C TRP A 60 14.49 6.44 7.09
N CYS A 61 14.38 5.82 8.27
CA CYS A 61 13.09 5.67 8.95
C CYS A 61 12.43 7.02 9.21
N LYS A 62 13.16 7.98 9.79
CA LYS A 62 12.65 9.33 10.07
C LYS A 62 12.28 10.09 8.80
N LEU A 63 13.05 9.91 7.73
CA LEU A 63 12.76 10.49 6.42
C LEU A 63 11.43 9.98 5.86
N VAL A 64 11.21 8.66 5.87
CA VAL A 64 9.96 8.07 5.39
C VAL A 64 8.79 8.56 6.24
N GLU A 65 8.91 8.59 7.57
CA GLU A 65 7.88 9.13 8.46
C GLU A 65 7.53 10.58 8.11
N ALA A 66 8.53 11.44 7.91
CA ALA A 66 8.31 12.84 7.56
C ALA A 66 7.62 13.02 6.19
N VAL A 67 7.92 12.14 5.21
CA VAL A 67 7.22 12.15 3.92
C VAL A 67 5.78 11.65 4.07
N ILE A 68 5.53 10.63 4.88
CA ILE A 68 4.17 10.13 5.18
C ILE A 68 3.33 11.20 5.86
N GLU A 69 3.89 11.90 6.85
CA GLU A 69 3.23 13.02 7.53
C GLU A 69 2.90 14.15 6.56
N ARG A 70 3.82 14.49 5.66
CA ARG A 70 3.60 15.52 4.62
C ARG A 70 2.45 15.17 3.69
N GLU A 71 2.35 13.91 3.27
CA GLU A 71 1.29 13.43 2.36
C GLU A 71 -0.02 13.08 3.08
N ASN A 72 -0.12 13.30 4.40
CA ASN A 72 -1.27 12.91 5.24
C ASN A 72 -1.61 11.40 5.18
N GLU A 73 -0.61 10.53 4.95
CA GLU A 73 -0.80 9.07 4.85
C GLU A 73 -0.54 8.33 6.18
N VAL A 74 -0.48 9.05 7.30
CA VAL A 74 -0.30 8.47 8.65
C VAL A 74 -1.36 7.39 8.97
N PRO A 75 -2.65 7.54 8.62
CA PRO A 75 -3.63 6.46 8.82
C PRO A 75 -3.26 5.18 8.07
N LEU A 76 -2.70 5.29 6.86
CA LEU A 76 -2.29 4.16 6.04
C LEU A 76 -1.05 3.46 6.62
N LEU A 77 -0.10 4.23 7.17
CA LEU A 77 1.00 3.66 7.94
C LEU A 77 0.50 2.88 9.15
N ASN A 78 -0.47 3.39 9.89
CA ASN A 78 -1.05 2.69 11.05
C ASN A 78 -1.76 1.38 10.62
N ALA A 79 -2.47 1.40 9.49
CA ALA A 79 -3.05 0.20 8.90
C ALA A 79 -2.00 -0.86 8.55
N LEU A 80 -0.86 -0.44 7.96
CA LEU A 80 0.26 -1.34 7.70
C LEU A 80 0.88 -1.88 8.99
N ILE A 81 1.07 -1.05 10.02
CA ILE A 81 1.59 -1.51 11.32
C ILE A 81 0.66 -2.56 11.91
N GLN A 82 -0.65 -2.34 11.88
CA GLN A 82 -1.63 -3.32 12.35
C GLN A 82 -1.56 -4.62 11.52
N TRP A 83 -1.54 -4.51 10.19
CA TRP A 83 -1.40 -5.66 9.30
C TRP A 83 -0.16 -6.49 9.63
N CYS A 84 1.00 -5.84 9.77
CA CYS A 84 2.23 -6.54 10.06
C CYS A 84 2.18 -7.18 11.46
N ASN A 85 1.58 -6.53 12.46
CA ASN A 85 1.39 -7.13 13.79
C ASN A 85 0.50 -8.38 13.76
N GLU A 86 -0.60 -8.36 13.01
CA GLU A 86 -1.49 -9.53 12.83
C GLU A 86 -0.77 -10.70 12.16
N HIS A 87 0.25 -10.41 11.34
CA HIS A 87 1.05 -11.39 10.59
C HIS A 87 2.47 -11.56 11.17
N ASN A 88 2.69 -11.22 12.44
CA ASN A 88 4.00 -11.31 13.10
C ASN A 88 4.31 -12.76 13.57
N TYR A 89 4.50 -13.67 12.61
CA TYR A 89 4.76 -15.08 12.90
C TYR A 89 6.09 -15.33 13.62
N VAL A 90 7.05 -14.42 13.49
CA VAL A 90 8.41 -14.54 14.06
C VAL A 90 8.57 -13.81 15.39
N SER A 91 7.49 -13.25 15.95
CA SER A 91 7.51 -12.48 17.19
C SER A 91 8.56 -11.35 17.19
N ALA A 92 8.69 -10.67 16.04
CA ALA A 92 9.56 -9.51 15.89
C ALA A 92 9.15 -8.39 16.84
N SER A 93 10.12 -7.56 17.24
CA SER A 93 9.89 -6.46 18.16
C SER A 93 9.06 -5.34 17.53
N VAL A 94 8.41 -4.51 18.35
CA VAL A 94 7.61 -3.37 17.88
C VAL A 94 8.42 -2.42 16.97
N SER A 95 9.70 -2.23 17.27
CA SER A 95 10.60 -1.40 16.45
C SER A 95 10.86 -2.01 15.07
N GLU A 96 11.08 -3.33 15.01
CA GLU A 96 11.27 -4.05 13.76
C GLU A 96 9.99 -4.04 12.92
N MET A 97 8.83 -4.26 13.54
CA MET A 97 7.52 -4.18 12.88
C MET A 97 7.25 -2.80 12.30
N ARG A 98 7.57 -1.74 13.05
CA ARG A 98 7.42 -0.36 12.56
C ARG A 98 8.31 -0.10 11.36
N LYS A 99 9.57 -0.55 11.40
CA LYS A 99 10.48 -0.43 10.27
C LYS A 99 10.00 -1.19 9.04
N GLU A 100 9.50 -2.41 9.22
CA GLU A 100 8.92 -3.20 8.13
C GLU A 100 7.72 -2.47 7.50
N ALA A 101 6.81 -1.94 8.32
CA ALA A 101 5.68 -1.15 7.83
C ALA A 101 6.15 0.09 7.02
N LEU A 102 7.21 0.78 7.47
CA LEU A 102 7.80 1.90 6.70
C LEU A 102 8.38 1.43 5.35
N GLN A 103 9.03 0.26 5.30
CA GLN A 103 9.53 -0.33 4.05
C GLN A 103 8.41 -0.69 3.08
N LEU A 104 7.36 -1.33 3.59
CA LEU A 104 6.16 -1.68 2.82
C LEU A 104 5.46 -0.42 2.29
N HIS A 105 5.36 0.62 3.12
CA HIS A 105 4.77 1.89 2.72
C HIS A 105 5.59 2.60 1.64
N ALA A 106 6.91 2.73 1.85
CA ALA A 106 7.80 3.38 0.88
C ALA A 106 7.87 2.63 -0.46
N SER A 107 7.65 1.32 -0.46
CA SER A 107 7.58 0.51 -1.68
C SER A 107 6.19 0.48 -2.33
N ARG A 108 5.19 1.14 -1.72
CA ARG A 108 3.79 1.12 -2.15
C ARG A 108 3.25 -0.30 -2.35
N ILE A 109 3.60 -1.22 -1.43
CA ILE A 109 3.26 -2.64 -1.59
C ILE A 109 1.74 -2.87 -1.73
N PHE A 110 0.95 -2.03 -1.07
CA PHE A 110 -0.50 -2.09 -1.04
C PHE A 110 -1.17 -1.71 -2.37
N ASP A 111 -0.43 -1.08 -3.30
CA ASP A 111 -0.89 -0.78 -4.66
C ASP A 111 -0.42 -1.84 -5.67
N ASN A 112 0.37 -2.82 -5.24
CA ASN A 112 0.86 -3.89 -6.10
C ASN A 112 -0.14 -5.06 -6.11
N PRO A 113 -0.88 -5.31 -7.20
CA PRO A 113 -1.86 -6.40 -7.28
C PRO A 113 -1.21 -7.78 -7.13
N GLN A 114 0.10 -7.92 -7.39
CA GLN A 114 0.84 -9.17 -7.21
C GLN A 114 1.16 -9.49 -5.74
N TRP A 115 0.97 -8.54 -4.83
CA TRP A 115 1.21 -8.78 -3.41
C TRP A 115 0.14 -9.73 -2.87
N ILE A 116 0.55 -10.80 -2.20
CA ILE A 116 -0.34 -11.81 -1.61
C ILE A 116 -1.35 -11.16 -0.65
N GLY A 117 -0.93 -10.12 0.07
CA GLY A 117 -1.79 -9.36 0.97
C GLY A 117 -2.71 -8.34 0.30
N PHE A 118 -2.65 -8.15 -1.03
CA PHE A 118 -3.34 -7.05 -1.73
C PHE A 118 -4.85 -7.04 -1.47
N ILE A 119 -5.54 -8.15 -1.72
CA ILE A 119 -6.98 -8.24 -1.49
C ILE A 119 -7.34 -8.11 0.00
N PRO A 120 -6.82 -8.95 0.92
CA PRO A 120 -7.23 -8.87 2.32
C PRO A 120 -6.85 -7.56 3.00
N PHE A 121 -5.73 -6.93 2.63
CA PHE A 121 -5.35 -5.61 3.14
C PHE A 121 -6.28 -4.51 2.61
N ASN A 122 -6.46 -4.41 1.29
CA ASN A 122 -7.27 -3.34 0.71
C ASN A 122 -8.76 -3.53 1.04
N ALA A 123 -9.29 -4.75 1.12
CA ALA A 123 -10.66 -4.99 1.56
C ALA A 123 -10.96 -4.41 2.95
N LYS A 124 -9.95 -4.41 3.85
CA LYS A 124 -10.10 -3.93 5.23
C LYS A 124 -9.87 -2.42 5.36
N TYR A 125 -8.90 -1.87 4.63
CA TYR A 125 -8.42 -0.50 4.85
C TYR A 125 -8.70 0.48 3.70
N ARG A 126 -8.88 -0.01 2.47
CA ARG A 126 -9.04 0.78 1.22
C ARG A 126 -9.90 0.03 0.19
N PRO A 127 -11.16 -0.29 0.51
CA PRO A 127 -11.99 -1.17 -0.31
C PRO A 127 -12.22 -0.64 -1.73
N GLU A 128 -12.20 0.67 -1.91
CA GLU A 128 -12.38 1.36 -3.19
C GLU A 128 -11.34 0.98 -4.25
N ILE A 129 -10.14 0.55 -3.84
CA ILE A 129 -9.08 0.11 -4.76
C ILE A 129 -9.47 -1.18 -5.47
N LEU A 130 -10.28 -2.02 -4.82
CA LEU A 130 -10.70 -3.32 -5.37
C LEU A 130 -11.69 -3.18 -6.53
N ASN A 131 -12.37 -2.04 -6.64
CA ASN A 131 -13.30 -1.72 -7.72
C ASN A 131 -12.65 -1.75 -9.10
N THR A 132 -11.36 -1.46 -9.15
CA THR A 132 -10.57 -1.39 -10.39
C THR A 132 -9.63 -2.58 -10.56
N ALA A 133 -9.61 -3.50 -9.58
CA ALA A 133 -8.72 -4.64 -9.58
C ALA A 133 -9.26 -5.80 -10.43
N ASN A 134 -8.38 -6.51 -11.13
CA ASN A 134 -8.73 -7.70 -11.90
C ASN A 134 -8.85 -8.91 -10.98
N ILE A 135 -9.98 -9.04 -10.27
CA ILE A 135 -10.22 -10.14 -9.34
C ILE A 135 -10.68 -11.40 -10.10
N VAL A 136 -10.05 -12.52 -9.79
CA VAL A 136 -10.41 -13.85 -10.27
C VAL A 136 -10.62 -14.81 -9.11
N PHE A 137 -11.53 -15.77 -9.30
CA PHE A 137 -11.82 -16.77 -8.30
C PHE A 137 -11.10 -18.07 -8.61
N VAL A 138 -10.49 -18.64 -7.59
CA VAL A 138 -9.75 -19.90 -7.69
C VAL A 138 -10.25 -20.89 -6.65
N ARG A 139 -10.22 -22.17 -7.00
CA ARG A 139 -10.29 -23.26 -6.02
C ARG A 139 -8.88 -23.78 -5.79
N MET A 140 -8.46 -23.80 -4.53
CA MET A 140 -7.13 -24.28 -4.14
C MET A 140 -7.18 -25.79 -3.86
N ALA A 141 -6.12 -26.53 -4.18
CA ALA A 141 -6.08 -27.96 -3.85
C ALA A 141 -6.07 -28.24 -2.33
N CYS A 142 -5.63 -27.29 -1.51
CA CYS A 142 -5.62 -27.42 -0.03
C CYS A 142 -6.93 -27.04 0.65
N CYS A 143 -7.78 -26.23 0.02
CA CYS A 143 -9.00 -25.69 0.62
C CYS A 143 -10.16 -25.78 -0.40
N PRO A 144 -11.28 -26.44 -0.06
CA PRO A 144 -12.36 -26.68 -1.00
C PRO A 144 -13.13 -25.41 -1.39
N GLU A 145 -13.10 -24.40 -0.54
CA GLU A 145 -13.76 -23.11 -0.72
C GLU A 145 -13.09 -22.29 -1.82
N ALA A 146 -13.91 -21.61 -2.62
CA ALA A 146 -13.42 -20.64 -3.59
C ALA A 146 -12.76 -19.46 -2.84
N GLY A 147 -11.69 -18.92 -3.40
CA GLY A 147 -11.02 -17.75 -2.87
C GLY A 147 -10.75 -16.72 -3.96
N ALA A 148 -10.77 -15.45 -3.57
CA ALA A 148 -10.46 -14.34 -4.46
C ALA A 148 -8.94 -14.09 -4.49
N VAL A 149 -8.39 -13.96 -5.70
CA VAL A 149 -7.01 -13.54 -5.98
C VAL A 149 -7.01 -12.57 -7.17
N THR A 150 -5.92 -11.87 -7.42
CA THR A 150 -5.82 -10.99 -8.59
C THR A 150 -5.30 -11.79 -9.80
N GLN A 151 -5.68 -11.38 -11.01
CA GLN A 151 -5.16 -11.98 -12.25
C GLN A 151 -3.63 -11.86 -12.31
N GLU A 152 -3.06 -10.77 -11.81
CA GLU A 152 -1.63 -10.52 -11.79
C GLU A 152 -0.88 -11.51 -10.87
N GLN A 153 -1.53 -12.05 -9.83
CA GLN A 153 -0.97 -13.14 -9.02
C GLN A 153 -0.96 -14.47 -9.79
N ILE A 154 -1.96 -14.72 -10.63
CA ILE A 154 -2.03 -15.89 -11.51
C ILE A 154 -0.92 -15.82 -12.58
N ASP A 155 -0.78 -14.66 -13.22
CA ASP A 155 0.21 -14.47 -14.29
C ASP A 155 1.65 -14.61 -13.77
N ARG A 156 1.87 -14.27 -12.50
CA ARG A 156 3.16 -14.42 -11.82
C ARG A 156 3.38 -15.81 -11.24
N ALA A 157 2.37 -16.69 -11.25
CA ALA A 157 2.46 -18.01 -10.63
C ALA A 157 3.62 -18.81 -11.22
N CYS A 158 4.60 -19.15 -10.37
CA CYS A 158 5.68 -20.04 -10.76
C CYS A 158 5.24 -21.48 -10.52
N SER A 159 5.52 -22.38 -11.47
CA SER A 159 5.14 -23.81 -11.37
C SER A 159 3.63 -24.07 -11.17
N GLY A 160 2.78 -23.12 -11.57
CA GLY A 160 1.32 -23.25 -11.41
C GLY A 160 0.85 -23.22 -9.95
N GLN A 161 1.60 -22.57 -9.06
CA GLN A 161 1.25 -22.45 -7.64
C GLN A 161 1.07 -21.00 -7.22
N ILE A 162 0.12 -20.76 -6.33
CA ILE A 162 -0.12 -19.48 -5.65
C ILE A 162 -0.34 -19.71 -4.15
N SER A 163 -0.23 -18.64 -3.36
CA SER A 163 -0.61 -18.66 -1.95
C SER A 163 -2.13 -18.80 -1.83
N CYS A 164 -2.58 -19.81 -1.10
CA CYS A 164 -4.00 -20.00 -0.79
C CYS A 164 -4.52 -18.81 0.03
N PRO A 165 -5.63 -18.17 -0.38
CA PRO A 165 -6.20 -17.02 0.33
C PRO A 165 -6.79 -17.38 1.71
N HIS A 166 -7.07 -18.67 1.95
CA HIS A 166 -7.68 -19.14 3.20
C HIS A 166 -6.66 -19.60 4.24
N CYS A 167 -5.62 -20.32 3.83
CA CYS A 167 -4.64 -20.90 4.75
C CYS A 167 -3.19 -20.45 4.55
N GLY A 168 -2.93 -19.60 3.55
CA GLY A 168 -1.59 -19.09 3.23
C GLY A 168 -0.61 -20.10 2.62
N ARG A 169 -1.00 -21.38 2.46
CA ARG A 169 -0.13 -22.40 1.86
C ARG A 169 0.00 -22.19 0.36
N TRP A 170 1.22 -22.31 -0.15
CA TRP A 170 1.48 -22.39 -1.58
C TRP A 170 0.98 -23.72 -2.12
N ASN A 171 0.08 -23.69 -3.09
CA ASN A 171 -0.47 -24.91 -3.68
C ASN A 171 -0.96 -24.68 -5.12
N SER A 172 -1.24 -25.77 -5.82
CA SER A 172 -1.92 -25.71 -7.11
C SER A 172 -3.36 -25.21 -6.96
N PHE A 173 -3.85 -24.62 -8.05
CA PHE A 173 -5.15 -23.99 -8.10
C PHE A 173 -5.86 -24.30 -9.43
N THR A 174 -7.17 -24.09 -9.45
CA THR A 174 -7.98 -24.11 -10.67
C THR A 174 -8.80 -22.83 -10.72
N ILE A 175 -8.72 -22.12 -11.85
CA ILE A 175 -9.50 -20.91 -12.09
C ILE A 175 -10.97 -21.31 -12.28
N LEU A 176 -11.87 -20.62 -11.59
CA LEU A 176 -13.31 -20.83 -11.70
C LEU A 176 -13.89 -19.90 -12.77
N GLU A 177 -14.81 -20.43 -13.58
CA GLU A 177 -15.51 -19.62 -14.58
C GLU A 177 -16.44 -18.61 -13.91
N ARG A 178 -16.58 -17.44 -14.54
CA ARG A 178 -17.40 -16.31 -14.10
C ARG A 178 -18.88 -16.75 -14.12
N GLY A 179 -19.39 -17.19 -12.97
CA GLY A 179 -20.73 -17.79 -12.81
C GLY A 179 -20.77 -19.07 -11.96
N SER A 180 -19.62 -19.67 -11.64
CA SER A 180 -19.51 -20.87 -10.79
C SER A 180 -19.25 -20.58 -9.31
N VAL A 181 -19.24 -19.31 -8.91
CA VAL A 181 -18.85 -18.87 -7.57
C VAL A 181 -20.11 -18.58 -6.73
N PRO A 182 -20.28 -19.18 -5.54
CA PRO A 182 -21.38 -18.85 -4.63
C PRO A 182 -21.32 -17.36 -4.26
N GLY A 183 -22.44 -16.64 -4.40
CA GLY A 183 -22.53 -15.19 -4.28
C GLY A 183 -22.36 -14.65 -2.86
N THR A 184 -21.12 -14.55 -2.39
CA THR A 184 -20.81 -13.96 -1.07
C THR A 184 -19.66 -12.95 -1.08
N TYR A 185 -19.14 -12.52 -2.23
CA TYR A 185 -18.20 -11.41 -2.26
C TYR A 185 -18.91 -10.08 -2.58
N PRO A 186 -18.71 -9.00 -1.80
CA PRO A 186 -19.53 -7.77 -1.89
C PRO A 186 -19.30 -6.94 -3.17
N PHE A 187 -18.58 -7.46 -4.15
CA PHE A 187 -18.10 -6.69 -5.29
C PHE A 187 -18.91 -6.89 -6.59
N ASP A 188 -19.83 -7.84 -6.60
CA ASP A 188 -20.75 -8.01 -7.73
C ASP A 188 -21.95 -7.04 -7.61
N SER A 189 -21.68 -5.73 -7.59
CA SER A 189 -22.70 -4.74 -7.94
C SER A 189 -22.40 -4.27 -9.36
N GLU A 190 -23.06 -4.96 -10.28
CA GLU A 190 -23.52 -4.48 -11.59
C GLU A 190 -22.58 -3.50 -12.31
N HIS A 191 -21.83 -4.04 -13.28
CA HIS A 191 -21.47 -3.29 -14.48
C HIS A 191 -22.76 -2.67 -15.04
N THR A 192 -23.02 -1.41 -14.69
CA THR A 192 -24.09 -0.61 -15.27
C THR A 192 -23.84 -0.57 -16.76
N SER A 193 -24.74 -1.23 -17.48
CA SER A 193 -24.74 -1.26 -18.93
C SER A 193 -24.89 0.17 -19.43
N VAL A 194 -24.03 0.52 -20.37
CA VAL A 194 -23.90 1.83 -21.01
C VAL A 194 -25.12 2.06 -21.91
N GLU A 195 -26.33 2.27 -21.37
CA GLU A 195 -27.53 2.54 -22.19
C GLU A 195 -28.61 3.45 -21.54
N HIS A 196 -28.29 4.30 -20.55
CA HIS A 196 -29.32 5.20 -19.96
C HIS A 196 -29.03 6.70 -19.94
N MET A 197 -28.04 7.18 -20.72
CA MET A 197 -27.72 8.61 -20.82
C MET A 197 -28.19 9.27 -22.14
N GLU A 198 -29.32 8.84 -22.71
CA GLU A 198 -29.91 9.49 -23.90
C GLU A 198 -31.35 10.00 -23.70
N HIS A 199 -31.89 10.03 -22.48
CA HIS A 199 -33.31 10.38 -22.28
C HIS A 199 -33.61 11.55 -21.34
N MET A 200 -32.71 12.54 -21.22
CA MET A 200 -33.05 13.82 -20.55
C MET A 200 -32.72 15.10 -21.33
N THR A 201 -32.32 15.02 -22.60
CA THR A 201 -32.28 16.20 -23.47
C THR A 201 -33.60 16.37 -24.23
N LYS A 202 -34.60 16.96 -23.56
CA LYS A 202 -35.63 17.89 -24.10
C LYS A 202 -36.91 17.88 -23.26
N LYS A 203 -37.10 18.93 -22.46
CA LYS A 203 -38.32 19.77 -22.42
C LYS A 203 -38.04 20.97 -21.49
N GLU A 204 -37.82 22.14 -22.09
CA GLU A 204 -38.73 23.31 -22.02
C GLU A 204 -38.64 23.97 -20.62
N ALA A 205 -37.84 25.01 -20.38
CA ALA A 205 -37.95 26.39 -20.87
C ALA A 205 -39.37 26.96 -20.76
N ASP A 206 -39.66 27.63 -19.64
CA ASP A 206 -40.53 28.81 -19.52
C ASP A 206 -40.32 29.42 -18.10
N THR A 207 -39.55 30.51 -18.00
CA THR A 207 -39.96 31.93 -17.79
C THR A 207 -40.08 32.36 -16.32
N ASN A 208 -39.25 33.35 -15.97
CA ASN A 208 -39.53 34.58 -15.19
C ASN A 208 -40.09 34.45 -13.76
N ASP A 209 -39.82 35.29 -12.76
CA ASP A 209 -39.08 36.54 -12.59
C ASP A 209 -39.03 36.78 -11.05
N ALA A 210 -38.09 37.63 -10.62
CA ALA A 210 -38.16 38.50 -9.44
C ALA A 210 -38.41 37.90 -8.03
N ASP A 211 -37.38 37.88 -7.19
CA ASP A 211 -37.12 38.97 -6.22
C ASP A 211 -35.97 38.56 -5.27
N SER A 212 -34.86 39.29 -5.33
CA SER A 212 -33.94 39.46 -4.20
C SER A 212 -34.30 40.78 -3.55
N PRO A 213 -34.39 40.85 -2.22
CA PRO A 213 -33.38 41.66 -1.52
C PRO A 213 -33.01 41.21 -0.08
N TRP A 214 -31.69 41.21 0.20
CA TRP A 214 -30.92 41.54 1.44
C TRP A 214 -31.44 41.02 2.81
N GLU A 215 -30.61 40.47 3.70
CA GLU A 215 -29.72 41.25 4.57
C GLU A 215 -28.58 40.39 5.14
N GLU A 216 -27.44 41.06 5.27
CA GLU A 216 -26.30 40.74 6.12
C GLU A 216 -26.76 40.63 7.58
N ASP A 217 -26.12 39.76 8.38
CA ASP A 217 -25.79 40.11 9.77
C ASP A 217 -24.64 39.22 10.28
N ASP A 218 -23.60 39.94 10.69
CA ASP A 218 -22.40 39.50 11.40
C ASP A 218 -22.70 39.11 12.87
N GLU A 219 -21.64 38.58 13.52
CA GLU A 219 -21.41 38.45 14.98
C GLU A 219 -22.10 37.24 15.67
N LEU A 220 -21.41 36.38 16.43
CA LEU A 220 -20.20 36.49 17.26
C LEU A 220 -19.59 35.09 17.51
#